data_AF-A0A8T5XP20-F1
#
_entry.id   AF-A0A8T5XP20-F1
#
_cell.length_a   1.000
_cell.length_b   1.000
_cell.length_c   1.000
_cell.angle_alpha   90.00
_cell.angle_beta   90.00
_cell.angle_gamma   90.00
#
_symmetry.space_group_name_H-M   'P 1'
#
loop_
_entity.id
_entity.type
_entity.pdbx_description
1 polymer ?
#
loop_
_entity_poly.entity_id
_entity_poly.type
_entity_poly.pdbx_seq_one_letter_code
_entity_poly.pdbx_strand_id
1 'polypeptide(L)'
;MSNLYNTDHNTNFKHTNNYKYESSYRKNDIKRDNYHNDEDYAVGIGMWLVILACMTIPVLNIVLIIFLAVAPPNKTLGNFGKASLILFGIVFFLTLLLNA
;
A
#
# COMPACT_ATOMS: atom_id res chain seq x y z
N MET A 1 -50.71 -50.36 17.37
CA MET A 1 -49.75 -49.81 16.39
C MET A 1 -50.23 -48.39 16.10
N SER A 2 -49.47 -47.32 16.22
CA SER A 2 -48.03 -47.11 16.02
C SER A 2 -47.69 -45.70 16.52
N ASN A 3 -46.54 -45.55 17.17
CA ASN A 3 -45.86 -44.25 17.30
C ASN A 3 -45.26 -43.85 15.94
N LEU A 4 -45.15 -42.53 15.70
CA LEU A 4 -44.05 -41.79 15.06
C LEU A 4 -44.62 -40.59 14.27
N TYR A 5 -44.22 -39.36 14.61
CA TYR A 5 -43.19 -38.66 13.83
C TYR A 5 -42.71 -37.38 14.52
N ASN A 6 -41.42 -37.14 14.31
CA ASN A 6 -40.57 -36.03 14.69
C ASN A 6 -40.97 -34.71 14.00
N THR A 7 -40.78 -33.56 14.66
CA THR A 7 -40.48 -32.30 13.94
C THR A 7 -39.62 -31.38 14.82
N ASP A 8 -38.33 -31.31 14.51
CA ASP A 8 -37.40 -30.28 14.94
C ASP A 8 -37.77 -28.92 14.33
N HIS A 9 -38.04 -27.91 15.16
CA HIS A 9 -38.07 -26.51 14.72
C HIS A 9 -37.19 -25.64 15.63
N ASN A 10 -36.05 -25.29 15.04
CA ASN A 10 -35.18 -24.17 15.35
C ASN A 10 -35.96 -22.85 15.28
N THR A 11 -35.92 -22.03 16.33
CA THR A 11 -35.88 -20.58 16.18
C THR A 11 -34.99 -19.90 17.22
N ASN A 12 -34.03 -19.17 16.69
CA ASN A 12 -33.20 -18.15 17.32
C ASN A 12 -34.02 -17.14 18.13
N PHE A 13 -33.47 -16.70 19.28
CA PHE A 13 -33.31 -15.30 19.73
C PHE A 13 -33.07 -15.31 21.25
N LYS A 14 -31.83 -15.05 21.68
CA LYS A 14 -31.57 -14.56 23.04
C LYS A 14 -30.54 -13.44 22.99
N HIS A 15 -31.05 -12.21 22.93
CA HIS A 15 -30.27 -11.03 23.28
C HIS A 15 -30.58 -10.73 24.75
N THR A 16 -29.64 -11.04 25.64
CA THR A 16 -29.70 -10.61 27.04
C THR A 16 -28.40 -9.88 27.35
N ASN A 17 -28.50 -8.55 27.47
CA ASN A 17 -27.39 -7.70 27.90
C ASN A 17 -27.24 -7.81 29.42
N ASN A 18 -26.12 -8.34 29.89
CA ASN A 18 -25.70 -8.28 31.29
C ASN A 18 -24.38 -7.52 31.35
N TYR A 19 -24.44 -6.25 31.73
CA TYR A 19 -23.25 -5.44 32.01
C TYR A 19 -22.71 -5.82 33.38
N LYS A 20 -21.72 -6.72 33.38
CA LYS A 20 -20.90 -7.05 34.54
C LYS A 20 -19.53 -6.41 34.32
N TYR A 21 -19.25 -5.34 35.05
CA TYR A 21 -17.94 -4.69 35.02
C TYR A 21 -16.97 -5.56 35.83
N GLU A 22 -16.20 -6.40 35.13
CA GLU A 22 -15.13 -7.20 35.71
C GLU A 22 -13.81 -6.75 35.06
N SER A 23 -13.09 -5.87 35.76
CA SER A 23 -11.78 -5.37 35.37
C SER A 23 -10.73 -6.46 35.54
N SER A 24 -10.47 -7.20 34.47
CA SER A 24 -9.29 -8.07 34.33
C SER A 24 -8.43 -7.54 33.18
N TYR A 25 -7.28 -6.96 33.53
CA TYR A 25 -6.27 -6.51 32.56
C TYR A 25 -5.62 -7.72 31.91
N ARG A 26 -6.32 -8.29 30.93
CA ARG A 26 -5.80 -9.33 30.05
C ARG A 26 -5.15 -8.61 28.86
N LYS A 27 -3.81 -8.56 28.86
CA LYS A 27 -3.01 -8.23 27.66
C LYS A 27 -3.44 -9.18 26.54
N ASN A 28 -4.30 -8.71 25.67
CA ASN A 28 -4.59 -9.35 24.41
C ASN A 28 -3.70 -8.66 23.40
N ASP A 29 -2.54 -9.27 23.15
CA ASP A 29 -1.66 -8.95 22.03
C ASP A 29 -2.38 -9.39 20.75
N ILE A 30 -3.43 -8.66 20.37
CA ILE A 30 -4.10 -8.85 19.09
C ILE A 30 -3.13 -8.28 18.07
N LYS A 31 -2.29 -9.15 17.54
CA LYS A 31 -1.66 -8.95 16.23
C LYS A 31 -2.77 -8.60 15.27
N ARG A 32 -2.82 -7.33 14.88
CA ARG A 32 -3.62 -6.87 13.75
C ARG A 32 -2.97 -7.49 12.52
N ASP A 33 -3.47 -8.65 12.13
CA ASP A 33 -3.17 -9.23 10.83
C ASP A 33 -3.95 -8.43 9.77
N ASN A 34 -3.52 -7.18 9.56
CA ASN A 34 -3.88 -6.39 8.38
C ASN A 34 -2.86 -6.75 7.29
N TYR A 35 -2.91 -7.97 6.78
CA TYR A 35 -2.21 -8.33 5.56
C TYR A 35 -3.20 -8.32 4.41
N HIS A 36 -3.57 -7.10 3.97
CA HIS A 36 -3.97 -6.90 2.59
C HIS A 36 -2.72 -7.17 1.75
N ASN A 37 -2.66 -8.37 1.15
CA ASN A 37 -1.67 -8.72 0.14
C ASN A 37 -1.99 -7.96 -1.16
N ASP A 38 -1.98 -6.63 -1.11
CA ASP A 38 -1.84 -5.82 -2.30
C ASP A 38 -0.36 -5.57 -2.46
N GLU A 39 0.24 -6.38 -3.32
CA GLU A 39 1.67 -6.46 -3.64
C GLU A 39 2.22 -5.20 -4.34
N ASP A 40 1.52 -4.08 -4.21
CA ASP A 40 1.92 -2.73 -4.60
C ASP A 40 2.09 -1.91 -3.33
N TYR A 41 3.19 -2.15 -2.61
CA TYR A 41 3.59 -1.34 -1.47
C TYR A 41 3.67 0.13 -1.88
N ALA A 42 2.62 0.88 -1.54
CA ALA A 42 2.55 2.31 -1.76
C ALA A 42 3.76 2.96 -1.09
N VAL A 43 4.40 3.87 -1.81
CA VAL A 43 5.64 4.50 -1.39
C VAL A 43 5.34 5.48 -0.28
N GLY A 44 5.90 5.25 0.91
CA GLY A 44 5.73 6.14 2.05
C GLY A 44 6.25 7.55 1.75
N ILE A 45 5.63 8.55 2.39
CA ILE A 45 5.96 9.98 2.20
C ILE A 45 7.42 10.30 2.50
N GLY A 46 8.04 9.60 3.45
CA GLY A 46 9.46 9.78 3.77
C GLY A 46 10.39 9.43 2.61
N MET A 47 10.08 8.36 1.86
CA MET A 47 10.84 7.98 0.68
C MET A 47 10.68 9.03 -0.44
N TRP A 48 9.48 9.56 -0.62
CA TRP A 48 9.26 10.68 -1.55
C TRP A 48 10.08 11.91 -1.18
N LEU A 49 10.18 12.24 0.11
CA LEU A 49 10.97 13.38 0.57
C LEU A 49 12.46 13.18 0.27
N VAL A 50 12.99 11.97 0.46
CA VAL A 50 14.38 11.63 0.08
C VAL A 50 14.58 11.73 -1.43
N ILE A 51 13.66 11.20 -2.24
CA ILE A 51 13.70 11.31 -3.70
C ILE A 51 13.74 12.78 -4.11
N LEU A 52 12.81 13.59 -3.61
CA LEU A 52 12.72 15.03 -3.91
C LEU A 52 13.98 15.78 -3.49
N ALA A 53 14.56 15.46 -2.32
CA ALA A 53 15.82 16.04 -1.89
C ALA A 53 16.96 15.68 -2.84
N CYS A 54 17.10 14.41 -3.23
CA CYS A 54 18.11 13.97 -4.20
C CYS A 54 17.91 14.63 -5.59
N MET A 55 16.66 14.92 -5.99
CA MET A 55 16.36 15.58 -7.26
C MET A 55 16.86 17.03 -7.35
N THR A 56 17.06 17.70 -6.22
CA THR A 56 17.61 19.07 -6.21
C THR A 56 19.08 19.12 -6.64
N ILE A 57 19.80 18.01 -6.52
CA ILE A 57 21.22 17.92 -6.87
C ILE A 57 21.32 17.40 -8.31
N PRO A 58 21.82 18.19 -9.28
CA PRO A 58 21.72 17.86 -10.71
C PRO A 58 22.29 16.49 -11.09
N VAL A 59 23.49 16.15 -10.59
CA VAL A 59 24.16 14.88 -10.90
C VAL A 59 23.44 13.70 -10.25
N LEU A 60 23.05 13.84 -8.98
CA LEU A 60 22.31 12.78 -8.27
C LEU A 60 20.93 12.56 -8.87
N ASN A 61 20.28 13.61 -9.37
CA ASN A 61 18.97 13.51 -10.02
C ASN A 61 19.02 12.58 -11.24
N ILE A 62 19.99 12.77 -12.15
CA ILE A 62 20.14 11.92 -13.33
C ILE A 62 20.40 10.46 -12.94
N VAL A 63 21.35 10.23 -12.02
CA VAL A 63 21.69 8.89 -11.54
C VAL A 63 20.48 8.22 -10.88
N LEU A 64 19.72 8.97 -10.06
CA LEU A 64 18.53 8.49 -9.38
C LEU A 64 17.44 8.10 -10.38
N ILE A 65 17.15 8.92 -11.38
CA ILE A 65 16.14 8.63 -12.40
C ILE A 65 16.49 7.36 -13.17
N ILE A 66 17.77 7.19 -13.56
CA ILE A 66 18.24 5.98 -14.23
C ILE A 66 18.09 4.76 -13.31
N PHE A 67 18.50 4.89 -12.04
CA PHE A 67 18.38 3.82 -11.06
C PHE A 67 16.91 3.39 -10.86
N LEU A 68 15.99 4.36 -10.67
CA LEU A 68 14.57 4.08 -10.53
C LEU A 68 13.98 3.45 -11.81
N ALA A 69 14.44 3.85 -12.99
CA ALA A 69 13.92 3.32 -14.24
C ALA A 69 14.38 1.87 -14.52
N VAL A 70 15.64 1.54 -14.20
CA VAL A 70 16.29 0.27 -14.54
C VAL A 70 16.15 -0.77 -13.43
N ALA A 71 16.34 -0.37 -12.17
CA ALA A 71 16.31 -1.27 -11.01
C ALA A 71 15.33 -0.75 -9.93
N PRO A 72 14.02 -0.63 -10.25
CA PRO A 72 13.06 -0.07 -9.32
C PRO A 72 12.86 -0.95 -8.09
N PRO A 73 12.90 -0.37 -6.88
CA PRO A 73 12.59 -1.11 -5.65
C PRO A 73 11.09 -1.42 -5.49
N ASN A 74 10.20 -0.71 -6.20
CA ASN A 74 8.77 -0.99 -6.27
C ASN A 74 8.18 -0.41 -7.57
N LYS A 75 6.98 -0.89 -7.95
CA LYS A 75 6.35 -0.50 -9.23
C LYS A 75 6.06 1.00 -9.32
N THR A 76 5.62 1.64 -8.24
CA THR A 76 5.33 3.09 -8.21
C THR A 76 6.58 3.92 -8.51
N LEU A 77 7.70 3.63 -7.84
CA LEU A 77 8.99 4.28 -8.10
C LEU A 77 9.49 4.00 -9.53
N GLY A 78 9.30 2.77 -10.02
CA GLY A 78 9.69 2.40 -11.37
C GLY A 78 8.93 3.16 -12.45
N ASN A 79 7.61 3.30 -12.27
CA ASN A 79 6.79 4.09 -13.18
C ASN A 79 7.19 5.57 -13.15
N PHE A 80 7.46 6.11 -11.98
CA PHE A 80 7.96 7.47 -11.83
C PHE A 80 9.33 7.67 -12.50
N GLY A 81 10.27 6.75 -12.30
CA GLY A 81 11.60 6.80 -12.92
C GLY A 81 11.53 6.72 -14.44
N LYS A 82 10.74 5.79 -14.99
CA LYS A 82 10.53 5.64 -16.44
C LYS A 82 9.85 6.86 -17.04
N ALA A 83 8.80 7.39 -16.41
CA ALA A 83 8.12 8.60 -16.88
C ALA A 83 9.05 9.82 -16.84
N SER A 84 9.83 9.97 -15.77
CA SER A 84 10.82 11.03 -15.63
C SER A 84 11.90 10.93 -16.70
N LEU A 85 12.40 9.73 -17.00
CA LEU A 85 13.40 9.51 -18.04
C LEU A 85 12.88 9.90 -19.43
N ILE A 86 11.64 9.53 -19.76
CA ILE A 86 10.99 9.93 -21.01
C ILE A 86 10.84 11.45 -21.08
N LEU A 87 10.39 12.09 -19.99
CA LEU A 87 10.24 13.53 -19.90
C LEU A 87 11.58 14.25 -20.13
N PHE A 88 12.66 13.78 -19.50
CA PHE A 88 14.00 14.31 -19.71
C PHE A 88 14.44 14.18 -21.17
N GLY A 89 14.16 13.04 -21.81
CA GLY A 89 14.41 12.84 -23.23
C GLY A 89 13.68 13.87 -24.09
N ILE A 90 12.38 14.06 -23.86
CA ILE A 90 11.56 15.03 -24.61
C ILE A 90 12.11 16.46 -24.43
N VAL A 91 12.40 16.87 -23.20
CA VAL A 91 12.96 18.21 -22.92
C VAL A 91 14.33 18.40 -23.59
N PHE A 92 15.17 17.37 -23.57
CA PHE A 92 16.47 17.40 -24.24
C PHE A 92 16.32 17.58 -25.76
N PHE A 93 15.44 16.80 -26.40
CA PHE A 93 15.13 16.95 -27.83
C PHE A 93 14.56 18.33 -28.18
N LEU A 94 13.63 18.85 -27.38
CA LEU A 94 13.07 20.20 -27.56
C LEU A 94 14.14 21.29 -27.43
N THR A 95 15.04 21.15 -26.46
CA THR A 95 16.14 22.10 -26.25
C THR A 95 17.10 22.09 -27.43
N LEU A 96 17.43 20.92 -27.98
CA LEU A 96 18.25 20.81 -29.18
C LEU A 96 17.57 21.47 -30.38
N LEU A 97 16.26 21.28 -30.57
CA LEU A 97 15.52 21.88 -31.69
C LEU A 97 15.45 23.40 -31.60
N LEU A 98 15.23 23.95 -30.40
CA LEU A 98 15.11 25.40 -30.19
C LEU A 98 16.46 26.14 -30.21
N ASN A 99 17.56 25.44 -29.89
CA ASN A 99 18.91 26.00 -29.89
C ASN A 99 19.73 25.62 -31.15
N ALA A 100 19.13 24.95 -32.13
CA ALA A 100 19.71 24.65 -33.44
C ALA A 100 19.25 25.69 -34.48
#